data_AF-A0A4S1DWU4-F1
#
_entry.id   AF-A0A4S1DWU4-F1
#
_cell.length_a   1.000
_cell.length_b   1.000
_cell.length_c   1.000
_cell.angle_alpha   90.00
_cell.angle_beta   90.00
_cell.angle_gamma   90.00
#
_symmetry.space_group_name_H-M   'P 1'
#
loop_
_entity.id
_entity.type
_entity.pdbx_description
1 polymer ?
#
loop_
_entity_poly.entity_id
_entity_poly.type
_entity_poly.pdbx_seq_one_letter_code
_entity_poly.pdbx_strand_id
1 'polypeptide(L)' 'MPKYRKLTHCLYSCTYHIVWIPKYRFRILEGKIREI' A
#
# COMPACT_ATOMS: atom_id res chain seq x y z
N MET A 1 -12.83 -4.30 -7.90
CA MET A 1 -12.27 -3.16 -8.68
C MET A 1 -11.92 -3.64 -10.08
N PRO A 2 -12.19 -2.86 -11.14
CA PRO A 2 -11.80 -3.24 -12.49
C PRO A 2 -10.28 -3.45 -12.60
N LYS A 3 -9.86 -4.47 -13.35
CA LYS A 3 -8.47 -4.95 -13.47
C LYS A 3 -7.54 -3.91 -14.14
N TYR A 4 -8.13 -2.94 -14.84
CA TYR A 4 -7.44 -1.88 -15.59
C TYR A 4 -8.22 -0.57 -15.47
N ARG A 5 -7.49 0.56 -15.43
CA ARG A 5 -8.05 1.91 -15.55
C ARG A 5 -7.81 2.42 -16.97
N LYS A 6 -8.80 3.13 -17.51
CA LYS A 6 -8.78 3.64 -18.89
C LYS A 6 -8.87 5.17 -18.92
N LEU A 7 -7.96 5.77 -19.67
CA LEU A 7 -7.91 7.16 -20.10
C LEU A 7 -8.17 7.21 -21.62
N THR A 8 -8.37 8.41 -22.17
CA THR A 8 -8.62 8.64 -23.60
C THR A 8 -7.57 8.03 -24.52
N HIS A 9 -6.30 8.01 -24.11
CA HIS A 9 -5.19 7.44 -24.90
C HIS A 9 -4.35 6.39 -24.15
N CYS A 10 -4.69 6.04 -22.92
CA CYS A 10 -3.90 5.11 -22.12
C CYS A 10 -4.78 4.11 -21.37
N LEU A 11 -4.40 2.84 -21.39
CA LEU A 11 -4.91 1.81 -20.51
C LEU A 11 -3.78 1.40 -19.56
N TYR A 12 -4.02 1.41 -18.25
CA TYR A 12 -2.99 1.07 -17.27
C TYR A 12 -3.51 0.20 -16.13
N SER A 13 -2.61 -0.62 -15.59
CA SER A 13 -2.82 -1.35 -14.34
C SER A 13 -1.62 -1.11 -13.44
N CYS A 14 -1.88 -0.50 -12.30
CA CYS A 14 -0.87 -0.10 -11.33
C CYS A 14 -1.08 -0.90 -10.05
N THR A 15 -0.62 -2.15 -10.04
CA THR A 15 -0.65 -3.02 -8.87
C THR A 15 0.67 -2.93 -8.12
N TYR A 16 0.63 -2.46 -6.88
CA TYR A 16 1.82 -2.29 -6.05
C TYR A 16 1.67 -3.04 -4.74
N HIS A 17 2.75 -3.72 -4.34
CA HIS A 17 2.92 -4.25 -2.99
C HIS A 17 3.94 -3.38 -2.27
N ILE A 18 3.45 -2.45 -1.46
CA ILE A 18 4.28 -1.50 -0.70
C ILE A 18 4.41 -2.02 0.73
N VAL A 19 5.65 -2.26 1.16
CA VAL A 19 5.99 -2.72 2.52
C VAL A 19 7.03 -1.77 3.09
N TRP A 20 6.86 -1.39 4.35
CA TRP A 20 7.84 -0.60 5.09
C TRP A 20 8.00 -1.12 6.52
N ILE A 21 9.02 -0.62 7.20
CA ILE A 21 9.42 -1.02 8.55
C ILE A 21 9.62 0.25 9.39
N PRO A 22 9.32 0.24 10.70
CA PRO A 22 9.60 1.37 11.57
C PRO A 22 11.11 1.64 11.69
N LYS A 23 11.47 2.89 11.96
CA LYS A 23 12.85 3.28 12.23
C LYS A 23 13.43 2.40 13.34
N TYR A 24 14.64 1.86 13.11
CA TYR A 24 15.34 0.94 14.01
C TYR A 24 14.67 -0.45 14.22
N ARG A 25 13.66 -0.80 13.42
CA ARG A 25 13.00 -2.13 13.45
C ARG A 25 12.44 -2.51 14.84
N PHE A 26 12.10 -1.53 15.67
CA PHE A 26 11.41 -1.81 16.92
C PHE A 26 10.02 -2.38 16.64
N ARG A 27 9.57 -3.32 17.47
CA ARG A 27 8.24 -3.94 17.37
C ARG A 27 7.14 -3.03 17.94
N ILE A 28 7.09 -1.80 17.46
CA ILE A 28 6.15 -0.76 17.93
C ILE A 28 4.81 -0.79 17.20
N LEU A 29 4.70 -1.54 16.09
CA LEU A 29 3.46 -1.68 15.31
C LEU A 29 2.51 -2.73 15.91
N GLU A 30 2.35 -2.72 17.23
CA GLU A 30 1.52 -3.65 18.00
C GLU A 30 0.60 -2.88 18.97
N GLY A 31 -0.49 -3.49 19.44
CA GLY A 31 -1.45 -2.88 20.38
C GLY A 31 -2.16 -1.64 19.83
N LYS A 32 -2.23 -0.56 20.63
CA LYS A 32 -2.95 0.68 20.30
C LYS A 32 -2.55 1.30 18.96
N ILE A 33 -1.29 1.17 18.54
CA ILE A 33 -0.80 1.70 17.25
C ILE A 33 -1.38 0.95 16.05
N ARG A 34 -1.78 -0.32 16.23
CA ARG A 34 -2.44 -1.13 15.19
C ARG A 34 -3.95 -0.86 15.11
N GLU A 35 -4.56 -0.43 16.21
CA GLU A 35 -6.01 -0.16 16.31
C GLU A 35 -6.39 1.25 15.84
N ILE A 36 -5.40 2.14 15.70
CA ILE A 36 -5.52 3.48 15.09
C ILE A 36 -5.45 3.34 13.57
#